data_AF-A0A7S1GJX0-F1
#
_entry.id   AF-A0A7S1GJX0-F1
#
_cell.length_a   1.000
_cell.length_b   1.000
_cell.length_c   1.000
_cell.angle_alpha   90.00
_cell.angle_beta   90.00
_cell.angle_gamma   90.00
#
_symmetry.space_group_name_H-M   'P 1'
#
loop_
_entity.id
_entity.type
_entity.pdbx_description
1 polymer ?
#
loop_
_entity_poly.entity_id
_entity_poly.type
_entity_poly.pdbx_seq_one_letter_code
_entity_poly.pdbx_strand_id
1 'polypeptide(L)'
;GNENSWLTGPRSDDWFTGLPPSKCPGVDKDGVLRSLPLPNLNAVTRQSAKEYFDNSWTLYENLFAGLKGEEYFYRPPVHGLRHPQIFYYGHTPCLYVNKLRVSGVIAKPVNPYFESIFEVGVDEMLWDDMHKNDMLWPTVSEVHDYRKRVYERVVDGIMRHPSLDDTNGPVKVDQDHPMWALFMGFEHERIHFETSSVLFREAPYHLVQTPETWPPLHPSAFNDNPSSHPVAGVHYPLNQMISVDSDSVDLGKPADFPSYGWDNEYGERTVSVPTFQASEHMITNGEFWEFVSDGGYRTKEYWCDDGWAWRTHRNLKWPFFWEPAGPAGSHEYSLRTIFQIVPMPWSWPVDVTYYEARAFCRWKDEKDGSPTSKSLRLLTEAEHHVIRHRQHNLAAARADANADKVMVTGGDKFAEGVTGSNLNFAYGSQNPV
;
A
#
# COMPACT_ATOMS: atom_id res chain seq x y z
N GLY A 1 13.23 -19.08 30.22
CA GLY A 1 11.92 -18.58 29.77
C GLY A 1 12.01 -18.44 28.27
N ASN A 2 10.93 -18.67 27.53
CA ASN A 2 10.97 -18.58 26.07
C ASN A 2 11.27 -17.10 25.69
N GLU A 3 12.48 -16.81 25.21
CA GLU A 3 12.99 -15.44 24.98
C GLU A 3 12.07 -14.62 24.06
N ASN A 4 11.22 -15.28 23.29
CA ASN A 4 10.30 -14.69 22.32
C ASN A 4 8.83 -14.68 22.77
N SER A 5 8.52 -14.85 24.07
CA SER A 5 7.13 -14.81 24.53
C SER A 5 6.44 -13.47 24.28
N TRP A 6 7.20 -12.36 24.24
CA TRP A 6 6.71 -11.02 23.91
C TRP A 6 6.24 -10.88 22.44
N LEU A 7 6.65 -11.83 21.58
CA LEU A 7 6.22 -11.91 20.19
C LEU A 7 4.94 -12.74 19.98
N THR A 8 4.34 -13.27 21.05
CA THR A 8 3.12 -14.09 20.98
C THR A 8 1.92 -13.35 21.58
N GLY A 9 0.80 -13.29 20.85
CA GLY A 9 -0.43 -12.64 21.31
C GLY A 9 -0.41 -11.12 21.13
N PRO A 10 -1.41 -10.41 21.69
CA PRO A 10 -1.49 -8.94 21.61
C PRO A 10 -0.21 -8.27 22.12
N ARG A 11 0.23 -7.21 21.42
CA ARG A 11 1.43 -6.45 21.78
C ARG A 11 1.12 -5.48 22.92
N SER A 12 1.98 -5.45 23.94
CA SER A 12 1.97 -4.39 24.96
C SER A 12 2.57 -3.09 24.40
N ASP A 13 2.42 -2.00 25.14
CA ASP A 13 3.04 -0.70 24.80
C ASP A 13 4.57 -0.81 24.59
N ASP A 14 5.25 -1.75 25.25
CA ASP A 14 6.71 -1.96 25.11
C ASP A 14 7.14 -2.47 23.73
N TRP A 15 6.21 -3.00 22.92
CA TRP A 15 6.45 -3.33 21.51
C TRP A 15 6.75 -2.08 20.68
N PHE A 16 6.11 -0.97 20.98
CA PHE A 16 6.23 0.25 20.19
C PHE A 16 7.50 0.99 20.62
N THR A 17 8.43 1.14 19.67
CA THR A 17 9.72 1.79 19.94
C THR A 17 9.61 3.32 19.97
N GLY A 18 8.51 3.85 19.40
CA GLY A 18 8.09 5.25 19.50
C GLY A 18 6.91 5.45 20.47
N LEU A 19 5.85 6.14 20.01
CA LEU A 19 4.61 6.24 20.78
C LEU A 19 3.75 4.97 20.61
N PRO A 20 3.14 4.43 21.69
CA PRO A 20 2.13 3.39 21.55
C PRO A 20 0.86 3.98 20.90
N PRO A 21 0.03 3.17 20.21
CA PRO A 21 -1.16 3.64 19.51
C PRO A 21 -2.09 4.51 20.37
N SER A 22 -2.26 4.18 21.65
CA SER A 22 -3.11 4.90 22.61
C SER A 22 -2.69 6.36 22.86
N LYS A 23 -1.46 6.74 22.51
CA LYS A 23 -0.89 8.08 22.68
C LYS A 23 -0.45 8.71 21.36
N CYS A 24 -0.61 7.99 20.24
CA CYS A 24 -0.10 8.40 18.95
C CYS A 24 -1.08 9.37 18.27
N PRO A 25 -0.59 10.46 17.65
CA PRO A 25 -1.41 11.28 16.74
C PRO A 25 -2.10 10.42 15.69
N GLY A 26 -3.37 10.68 15.42
CA GLY A 26 -4.18 9.91 14.47
C GLY A 26 -4.98 8.75 15.08
N VAL A 27 -4.88 8.50 16.39
CA VAL A 27 -5.83 7.62 17.08
C VAL A 27 -7.20 8.28 17.18
N ASP A 28 -8.24 7.60 16.71
CA ASP A 28 -9.62 8.09 16.80
C ASP A 28 -10.28 7.75 18.15
N LYS A 29 -11.51 8.22 18.33
CA LYS A 29 -12.29 8.02 19.57
C LYS A 29 -12.56 6.54 19.90
N ASP A 30 -12.47 5.66 18.91
CA ASP A 30 -12.73 4.23 19.03
C ASP A 30 -11.42 3.46 19.25
N GLY A 31 -10.29 4.16 19.40
CA GLY A 31 -8.97 3.59 19.66
C GLY A 31 -8.27 3.09 18.39
N VAL A 32 -8.80 3.39 17.20
CA VAL A 32 -8.23 2.94 15.93
C VAL A 32 -7.18 3.94 15.46
N LEU A 33 -6.01 3.44 15.10
CA LEU A 33 -4.94 4.28 14.57
C LEU A 33 -5.14 4.54 13.07
N ARG A 34 -5.23 5.81 12.69
CA ARG A 34 -5.43 6.28 11.32
C ARG A 34 -4.22 7.04 10.81
N SER A 35 -4.04 7.05 9.49
CA SER A 35 -3.03 7.89 8.87
C SER A 35 -3.43 9.36 8.92
N LEU A 36 -2.47 10.21 9.23
CA LEU A 36 -2.62 11.67 9.13
C LEU A 36 -2.60 12.14 7.67
N PRO A 37 -3.14 13.36 7.38
CA PRO A 37 -2.88 14.04 6.11
C PRO A 37 -1.38 14.25 5.87
N LEU A 38 -0.99 14.37 4.61
CA LEU A 38 0.40 14.72 4.25
C LEU A 38 0.80 16.08 4.84
N PRO A 39 2.05 16.23 5.32
CA PRO A 39 2.54 17.51 5.78
C PRO A 39 2.58 18.54 4.66
N ASN A 40 2.07 19.74 4.92
CA ASN A 40 2.28 20.89 4.02
C ASN A 40 3.71 21.41 4.18
N LEU A 41 4.57 21.13 3.20
CA LEU A 41 5.98 21.46 3.25
C LEU A 41 6.29 22.96 3.05
N ASN A 42 5.31 23.79 2.71
CA ASN A 42 5.47 25.24 2.74
C ASN A 42 5.32 25.83 4.16
N ALA A 43 4.84 25.05 5.14
CA ALA A 43 4.57 25.52 6.49
C ALA A 43 4.81 24.43 7.55
N VAL A 44 6.04 23.89 7.59
CA VAL A 44 6.43 22.86 8.56
C VAL A 44 6.74 23.47 9.93
N THR A 45 6.20 22.87 10.99
CA THR A 45 6.62 23.11 12.37
C THR A 45 7.32 21.88 12.92
N ARG A 46 8.12 22.03 13.98
CA ARG A 46 8.71 20.87 14.68
C ARG A 46 7.62 19.92 15.17
N GLN A 47 6.53 20.48 15.68
CA GLN A 47 5.39 19.70 16.16
C GLN A 47 4.73 18.93 15.03
N SER A 48 4.39 19.56 13.91
CA SER A 48 3.74 18.88 12.79
C SER A 48 4.63 17.80 12.15
N ALA A 49 5.95 18.05 12.06
CA ALA A 49 6.90 17.04 11.59
C ALA A 49 6.99 15.85 12.57
N LYS A 50 7.01 16.12 13.88
CA LYS A 50 7.04 15.07 14.90
C LYS A 50 5.75 14.25 14.91
N GLU A 51 4.59 14.88 14.81
CA GLU A 51 3.30 14.18 14.81
C GLU A 51 3.18 13.23 13.62
N TYR A 52 3.60 13.67 12.43
CA TYR A 52 3.59 12.83 11.25
C TYR A 52 4.63 11.69 11.31
N PHE A 53 5.80 11.95 11.91
CA PHE A 53 6.79 10.91 12.19
C PHE A 53 6.24 9.86 13.16
N ASP A 54 5.71 10.29 14.30
CA ASP A 54 5.13 9.41 15.31
C ASP A 54 4.00 8.55 14.69
N ASN A 55 3.12 9.17 13.90
CA ASN A 55 2.04 8.47 13.22
C ASN A 55 2.55 7.41 12.24
N SER A 56 3.48 7.78 11.34
CA SER A 56 4.02 6.87 10.33
C SER A 56 4.79 5.71 10.97
N TRP A 57 5.59 6.02 11.99
CA TRP A 57 6.37 5.03 12.74
C TRP A 57 5.47 4.04 13.49
N THR A 58 4.48 4.55 14.24
CA THR A 58 3.55 3.70 15.00
C THR A 58 2.63 2.89 14.06
N LEU A 59 2.20 3.43 12.93
CA LEU A 59 1.44 2.68 11.92
C LEU A 59 2.23 1.47 11.43
N TYR A 60 3.49 1.66 11.09
CA TYR A 60 4.38 0.58 10.66
C TYR A 60 4.56 -0.47 11.76
N GLU A 61 4.81 -0.06 13.00
CA GLU A 61 4.91 -1.01 14.11
C GLU A 61 3.58 -1.69 14.44
N ASN A 62 2.44 -1.05 14.18
CA ASN A 62 1.12 -1.65 14.33
C ASN A 62 0.88 -2.74 13.27
N LEU A 63 1.34 -2.55 12.04
CA LEU A 63 1.35 -3.62 11.03
C LEU A 63 2.16 -4.82 11.55
N PHE A 64 3.39 -4.62 12.03
CA PHE A 64 4.23 -5.69 12.55
C PHE A 64 3.75 -6.31 13.87
N ALA A 65 2.95 -5.60 14.66
CA ALA A 65 2.23 -6.17 15.80
C ALA A 65 1.27 -7.29 15.40
N GLY A 66 0.88 -7.33 14.13
CA GLY A 66 0.06 -8.38 13.54
C GLY A 66 0.81 -9.68 13.23
N LEU A 67 2.14 -9.77 13.40
CA LEU A 67 2.86 -11.04 13.30
C LEU A 67 2.75 -11.85 14.59
N LYS A 68 2.49 -13.15 14.45
CA LYS A 68 2.38 -14.09 15.56
C LYS A 68 3.64 -14.95 15.67
N GLY A 69 4.47 -14.64 16.66
CA GLY A 69 5.78 -15.25 16.84
C GLY A 69 6.86 -14.66 15.93
N GLU A 70 8.06 -15.22 16.00
CA GLU A 70 9.22 -14.74 15.23
C GLU A 70 9.32 -15.36 13.84
N GLU A 71 8.63 -16.47 13.58
CA GLU A 71 8.85 -17.28 12.38
C GLU A 71 8.71 -16.47 11.08
N TYR A 72 7.64 -15.68 10.98
CA TYR A 72 7.40 -14.89 9.77
C TYR A 72 8.33 -13.68 9.62
N PHE A 73 9.06 -13.28 10.68
CA PHE A 73 10.15 -12.32 10.54
C PHE A 73 11.27 -12.86 9.66
N TYR A 74 11.54 -14.17 9.68
CA TYR A 74 12.65 -14.78 8.96
C TYR A 74 12.22 -15.61 7.75
N ARG A 75 10.92 -15.92 7.62
CA ARG A 75 10.38 -16.67 6.48
C ARG A 75 10.32 -15.78 5.22
N PRO A 76 11.00 -16.13 4.12
CA PRO A 76 10.83 -15.41 2.86
C PRO A 76 9.44 -15.61 2.26
N PRO A 77 8.92 -14.64 1.49
CA PRO A 77 7.67 -14.81 0.75
C PRO A 77 7.71 -15.98 -0.23
N VAL A 78 6.56 -16.60 -0.47
CA VAL A 78 6.44 -17.85 -1.25
C VAL A 78 6.89 -17.69 -2.71
N HIS A 79 6.89 -16.45 -3.22
CA HIS A 79 7.31 -16.18 -4.58
C HIS A 79 8.83 -16.03 -4.75
N GLY A 80 9.60 -15.88 -3.65
CA GLY A 80 11.07 -15.84 -3.64
C GLY A 80 11.73 -14.55 -4.16
N LEU A 81 10.96 -13.48 -4.40
CA LEU A 81 11.44 -12.23 -5.04
C LEU A 81 11.71 -11.08 -4.05
N ARG A 82 11.52 -11.34 -2.76
CA ARG A 82 11.56 -10.34 -1.68
C ARG A 82 12.25 -10.93 -0.46
N HIS A 83 12.84 -10.07 0.36
CA HIS A 83 13.47 -10.45 1.63
C HIS A 83 12.42 -10.82 2.68
N PRO A 84 12.81 -11.52 3.76
CA PRO A 84 11.93 -11.79 4.90
C PRO A 84 11.61 -10.50 5.69
N GLN A 85 10.56 -10.52 6.53
CA GLN A 85 10.06 -9.30 7.18
C GLN A 85 11.05 -8.62 8.13
N ILE A 86 12.04 -9.34 8.66
CA ILE A 86 13.11 -8.76 9.49
C ILE A 86 13.94 -7.73 8.71
N PHE A 87 14.12 -7.93 7.40
CA PHE A 87 14.74 -6.92 6.53
C PHE A 87 13.92 -5.64 6.56
N TYR A 88 12.63 -5.72 6.24
CA TYR A 88 11.75 -4.55 6.19
C TYR A 88 11.63 -3.87 7.57
N TYR A 89 11.63 -4.63 8.67
CA TYR A 89 11.62 -4.08 10.02
C TYR A 89 12.89 -3.29 10.36
N GLY A 90 14.06 -3.71 9.85
CA GLY A 90 15.34 -3.01 10.01
C GLY A 90 15.67 -1.99 8.92
N HIS A 91 15.02 -2.07 7.77
CA HIS A 91 15.30 -1.25 6.59
C HIS A 91 14.76 0.18 6.71
N THR A 92 13.52 0.35 7.15
CA THR A 92 12.95 1.70 7.32
C THR A 92 13.75 2.58 8.29
N PRO A 93 14.16 2.14 9.50
CA PRO A 93 15.03 2.93 10.39
C PRO A 93 16.42 3.18 9.79
N CYS A 94 16.98 2.20 9.07
CA CYS A 94 18.25 2.34 8.36
C CYS A 94 18.20 3.49 7.35
N LEU A 95 17.12 3.58 6.56
CA LEU A 95 16.96 4.65 5.59
C LEU A 95 16.94 6.03 6.25
N TYR A 96 16.21 6.22 7.35
CA TYR A 96 16.24 7.50 8.08
C TYR A 96 17.67 7.87 8.48
N VAL A 97 18.44 6.94 9.07
CA VAL A 97 19.82 7.22 9.47
C VAL A 97 20.69 7.57 8.26
N ASN A 98 20.64 6.78 7.20
CA ASN A 98 21.47 6.97 6.02
C ASN A 98 21.16 8.30 5.32
N LYS A 99 19.88 8.62 5.10
CA LYS A 99 19.49 9.86 4.39
C LYS A 99 19.73 11.10 5.23
N LEU A 100 19.46 11.07 6.54
CA LEU A 100 19.76 12.19 7.44
C LEU A 100 21.28 12.39 7.64
N ARG A 101 22.10 11.35 7.46
CA ARG A 101 23.56 11.49 7.41
C ARG A 101 24.01 12.16 6.13
N VAL A 102 23.47 11.74 4.98
CA VAL A 102 23.79 12.34 3.67
C VAL A 102 23.38 13.81 3.61
N SER A 103 22.22 14.17 4.17
CA SER A 103 21.75 15.56 4.20
C SER A 103 22.40 16.42 5.31
N GLY A 104 23.25 15.83 6.15
CA GLY A 104 23.97 16.55 7.20
C GLY A 104 23.16 16.83 8.48
N VAL A 105 21.93 16.33 8.59
CA VAL A 105 21.08 16.49 9.79
C VAL A 105 21.64 15.72 10.99
N ILE A 106 22.22 14.53 10.77
CA ILE A 106 22.89 13.76 11.81
C ILE A 106 24.33 13.40 11.40
N ALA A 107 25.27 13.50 12.32
CA ALA A 107 26.69 13.30 11.98
C ALA A 107 27.16 11.84 12.04
N LYS A 108 26.61 11.04 12.96
CA LYS A 108 27.11 9.69 13.29
C LYS A 108 26.05 8.62 13.06
N PRO A 109 26.48 7.42 12.62
CA PRO A 109 25.62 6.23 12.58
C PRO A 109 25.06 5.90 13.96
N VAL A 110 23.96 5.15 13.99
CA VAL A 110 23.37 4.56 15.21
C VAL A 110 23.91 3.14 15.41
N ASN A 111 23.99 2.35 14.34
CA ASN A 111 24.61 1.03 14.32
C ASN A 111 25.18 0.77 12.90
N PRO A 112 26.50 1.00 12.70
CA PRO A 112 27.12 0.88 11.36
C PRO A 112 26.92 -0.49 10.70
N TYR A 113 26.90 -1.56 11.49
CA TYR A 113 26.71 -2.91 10.94
C TYR A 113 25.30 -3.07 10.40
N PHE A 114 24.28 -2.69 11.20
CA PHE A 114 22.87 -2.74 10.78
C PHE A 114 22.60 -1.84 9.58
N GLU A 115 23.19 -0.65 9.58
CA GLU A 115 23.10 0.27 8.46
C GLU A 115 23.67 -0.36 7.18
N SER A 116 24.73 -1.17 7.23
CA SER A 116 25.28 -1.84 6.04
C SER A 116 24.44 -3.03 5.55
N ILE A 117 23.78 -3.77 6.44
CA ILE A 117 23.04 -4.98 6.06
C ILE A 117 21.59 -4.68 5.67
N PHE A 118 21.05 -3.55 6.16
CA PHE A 118 19.71 -3.11 5.84
C PHE A 118 19.70 -1.99 4.77
N GLU A 119 20.83 -1.45 4.31
CA GLU A 119 20.82 -0.41 3.25
C GLU A 119 20.55 -0.94 1.84
N VAL A 120 20.78 -2.24 1.60
CA VAL A 120 20.69 -2.83 0.26
C VAL A 120 19.24 -2.79 -0.21
N GLY A 121 18.97 -2.01 -1.25
CA GLY A 121 17.68 -2.04 -1.95
C GLY A 121 17.48 -3.37 -2.66
N VAL A 122 16.22 -3.81 -2.78
CA VAL A 122 15.89 -4.92 -3.67
C VAL A 122 16.03 -4.42 -5.10
N ASP A 123 17.18 -4.64 -5.73
CA ASP A 123 17.37 -4.31 -7.15
C ASP A 123 16.38 -5.12 -8.01
N GLU A 124 15.47 -4.40 -8.67
CA GLU A 124 14.45 -4.97 -9.56
C GLU A 124 15.06 -5.61 -10.81
N MET A 125 16.25 -5.18 -11.22
CA MET A 125 16.97 -5.70 -12.38
C MET A 125 17.76 -6.99 -12.04
N LEU A 126 17.94 -7.29 -10.75
CA LEU A 126 18.58 -8.52 -10.23
C LEU A 126 17.57 -9.42 -9.51
N TRP A 127 16.41 -9.61 -10.14
CA TRP A 127 15.39 -10.59 -9.71
C TRP A 127 15.92 -12.04 -9.63
N ASP A 128 17.05 -12.33 -10.29
CA ASP A 128 17.73 -13.64 -10.33
C ASP A 128 18.88 -13.79 -9.31
N ASP A 129 19.11 -12.81 -8.43
CA ASP A 129 20.10 -13.03 -7.35
C ASP A 129 19.48 -13.90 -6.25
N MET A 130 19.57 -15.21 -6.48
CA MET A 130 19.08 -16.30 -5.62
C MET A 130 19.78 -16.36 -4.24
N HIS A 131 20.78 -15.52 -3.96
CA HIS A 131 21.49 -15.47 -2.68
C HIS A 131 20.83 -14.55 -1.63
N LYS A 132 19.69 -13.90 -1.95
CA LYS A 132 19.01 -12.91 -1.10
C LYS A 132 18.61 -13.40 0.31
N ASN A 133 18.61 -14.71 0.56
CA ASN A 133 18.15 -15.31 1.81
C ASN A 133 19.22 -16.15 2.56
N ASP A 134 20.48 -16.15 2.10
CA ASP A 134 21.57 -16.88 2.79
C ASP A 134 22.17 -16.09 3.97
N MET A 135 21.65 -14.90 4.22
CA MET A 135 22.10 -14.02 5.29
C MET A 135 21.54 -14.47 6.65
N LEU A 136 22.42 -14.51 7.66
CA LEU A 136 22.01 -14.59 9.06
C LEU A 136 21.52 -13.21 9.52
N TRP A 137 20.21 -13.05 9.62
CA TRP A 137 19.57 -11.83 10.11
C TRP A 137 19.77 -11.66 11.63
N PRO A 138 19.90 -10.43 12.14
CA PRO A 138 19.88 -10.17 13.58
C PRO A 138 18.55 -10.59 14.19
N THR A 139 18.54 -10.82 15.50
CA THR A 139 17.32 -11.19 16.23
C THR A 139 16.29 -10.07 16.20
N VAL A 140 15.00 -10.42 16.31
CA VAL A 140 13.91 -9.41 16.42
C VAL A 140 14.17 -8.42 17.56
N SER A 141 14.71 -8.87 18.70
CA SER A 141 15.06 -7.98 19.82
C SER A 141 16.17 -6.99 19.45
N GLU A 142 17.23 -7.43 18.76
CA GLU A 142 18.31 -6.52 18.39
C GLU A 142 17.85 -5.48 17.36
N VAL A 143 17.00 -5.87 16.40
CA VAL A 143 16.41 -4.95 15.42
C VAL A 143 15.41 -3.99 16.08
N HIS A 144 14.63 -4.46 17.05
CA HIS A 144 13.75 -3.63 17.88
C HIS A 144 14.54 -2.57 18.67
N ASP A 145 15.62 -2.97 19.35
CA ASP A 145 16.51 -2.04 20.06
C ASP A 145 17.20 -1.04 19.12
N TYR A 146 17.51 -1.46 17.88
CA TYR A 146 18.01 -0.57 16.85
C TYR A 146 16.95 0.46 16.44
N ARG A 147 15.73 0.02 16.12
CA ARG A 147 14.59 0.89 15.81
C ARG A 147 14.38 1.95 16.89
N LYS A 148 14.36 1.56 18.17
CA LYS A 148 14.23 2.49 19.30
C LYS A 148 15.28 3.58 19.32
N ARG A 149 16.56 3.22 19.16
CA ARG A 149 17.67 4.19 19.12
C ARG A 149 17.59 5.11 17.89
N VAL A 150 17.09 4.60 16.76
CA VAL A 150 16.86 5.42 15.56
C VAL A 150 15.71 6.39 15.78
N TYR A 151 14.58 5.95 16.34
CA TYR A 151 13.45 6.82 16.68
C TYR A 151 13.91 7.98 17.56
N GLU A 152 14.65 7.71 18.64
CA GLU A 152 15.21 8.74 19.52
C GLU A 152 16.11 9.73 18.77
N ARG A 153 16.93 9.24 17.83
CA ARG A 153 17.81 10.08 17.01
C ARG A 153 17.04 10.94 16.01
N VAL A 154 15.98 10.41 15.39
CA VAL A 154 15.14 11.17 14.45
C VAL A 154 14.35 12.24 15.21
N VAL A 155 13.78 11.92 16.38
CA VAL A 155 13.11 12.90 17.24
C VAL A 155 14.08 14.01 17.67
N ASP A 156 15.32 13.68 18.02
CA ASP A 156 16.36 14.68 18.32
C ASP A 156 16.61 15.61 17.12
N GLY A 157 16.74 15.04 15.91
CA GLY A 157 16.88 15.79 14.67
C GLY A 157 15.71 16.74 14.41
N ILE A 158 14.47 16.26 14.58
CA ILE A 158 13.26 17.08 14.40
C ILE A 158 13.22 18.22 15.43
N MET A 159 13.44 17.90 16.70
CA MET A 159 13.18 18.83 17.80
C MET A 159 14.33 19.80 18.08
N ARG A 160 15.55 19.51 17.65
CA ARG A 160 16.75 20.30 18.01
C ARG A 160 17.53 20.87 16.83
N HIS A 161 17.36 20.34 15.61
CA HIS A 161 18.15 20.83 14.49
C HIS A 161 17.74 22.28 14.10
N PRO A 162 18.70 23.20 13.88
CA PRO A 162 18.42 24.58 13.55
C PRO A 162 17.60 24.77 12.26
N SER A 163 17.72 23.88 11.28
CA SER A 163 16.95 23.97 10.03
C SER A 163 15.44 23.76 10.19
N LEU A 164 14.95 23.29 11.35
CA LEU A 164 13.52 23.30 11.67
C LEU A 164 13.23 24.23 12.86
N ASP A 165 14.04 25.26 13.08
CA ASP A 165 13.69 26.27 14.08
C ASP A 165 12.48 27.10 13.62
N ASP A 166 11.34 26.80 14.22
CA ASP A 166 10.04 27.40 13.94
C ASP A 166 9.65 28.50 14.94
N THR A 167 10.59 28.99 15.75
CA THR A 167 10.34 30.06 16.74
C THR A 167 9.86 31.37 16.11
N ASN A 168 10.22 31.63 14.86
CA ASN A 168 9.79 32.81 14.09
C ASN A 168 8.68 32.50 13.07
N GLY A 169 8.02 31.35 13.22
CA GLY A 169 6.98 30.86 12.31
C GLY A 169 7.39 29.58 11.57
N PRO A 170 6.45 28.96 10.83
CA PRO A 170 6.70 27.72 10.11
C PRO A 170 7.83 27.83 9.08
N VAL A 171 8.52 26.72 8.86
CA VAL A 171 9.65 26.58 7.93
C VAL A 171 9.19 25.96 6.62
N LYS A 172 9.65 26.51 5.49
CA LYS A 172 9.50 25.88 4.18
C LYS A 172 10.60 24.82 3.98
N VAL A 173 10.21 23.61 3.61
CA VAL A 173 11.10 22.48 3.33
C VAL A 173 10.94 22.07 1.87
N ASP A 174 11.83 22.55 1.01
CA ASP A 174 11.92 22.16 -0.40
C ASP A 174 13.07 21.18 -0.64
N GLN A 175 13.32 20.83 -1.90
CA GLN A 175 14.31 19.81 -2.30
C GLN A 175 15.75 20.16 -1.93
N ASP A 176 16.06 21.45 -1.78
CA ASP A 176 17.39 21.93 -1.38
C ASP A 176 17.55 22.00 0.15
N HIS A 177 16.46 21.85 0.90
CA HIS A 177 16.46 21.91 2.35
C HIS A 177 16.96 20.57 2.96
N PRO A 178 17.86 20.57 3.97
CA PRO A 178 18.45 19.34 4.51
C PRO A 178 17.42 18.38 5.13
N MET A 179 16.26 18.90 5.55
CA MET A 179 15.15 18.10 6.08
C MET A 179 14.24 17.51 5.00
N TRP A 180 14.48 17.75 3.71
CA TRP A 180 13.82 17.00 2.65
C TRP A 180 14.00 15.49 2.82
N ALA A 181 15.19 15.07 3.27
CA ALA A 181 15.52 13.69 3.61
C ALA A 181 14.65 13.10 4.74
N LEU A 182 14.12 13.92 5.64
CA LEU A 182 13.21 13.47 6.69
C LEU A 182 11.86 13.06 6.09
N PHE A 183 11.29 13.89 5.23
CA PHE A 183 10.01 13.63 4.56
C PHE A 183 10.13 12.50 3.53
N MET A 184 11.30 12.37 2.87
CA MET A 184 11.64 11.15 2.11
C MET A 184 11.55 9.91 2.99
N GLY A 185 12.07 9.96 4.23
CA GLY A 185 11.98 8.86 5.17
C GLY A 185 10.54 8.49 5.54
N PHE A 186 9.67 9.49 5.75
CA PHE A 186 8.26 9.25 6.04
C PHE A 186 7.55 8.54 4.88
N GLU A 187 7.67 9.06 3.66
CA GLU A 187 7.01 8.46 2.48
C GLU A 187 7.62 7.10 2.13
N HIS A 188 8.93 6.92 2.32
CA HIS A 188 9.57 5.63 2.14
C HIS A 188 9.05 4.58 3.13
N GLU A 189 8.87 4.93 4.41
CA GLU A 189 8.25 4.03 5.39
C GLU A 189 6.81 3.67 5.01
N ARG A 190 6.07 4.59 4.37
CA ARG A 190 4.72 4.33 3.84
C ARG A 190 4.72 3.38 2.63
N ILE A 191 5.70 3.48 1.72
CA ILE A 191 5.90 2.48 0.65
C ILE A 191 6.17 1.10 1.26
N HIS A 192 6.99 1.03 2.31
CA HIS A 192 7.26 -0.22 3.00
C HIS A 192 6.09 -0.73 3.82
N PHE A 193 5.26 0.16 4.37
CA PHE A 193 3.99 -0.22 4.98
C PHE A 193 3.10 -0.96 3.98
N GLU A 194 2.91 -0.40 2.78
CA GLU A 194 2.13 -1.06 1.72
C GLU A 194 2.78 -2.37 1.28
N THR A 195 4.09 -2.36 1.00
CA THR A 195 4.86 -3.54 0.60
C THR A 195 4.71 -4.68 1.61
N SER A 196 4.98 -4.41 2.89
CA SER A 196 4.85 -5.42 3.94
C SER A 196 3.39 -5.86 4.14
N SER A 197 2.41 -4.97 3.97
CA SER A 197 0.99 -5.34 4.08
C SER A 197 0.56 -6.38 3.04
N VAL A 198 1.07 -6.27 1.81
CA VAL A 198 0.83 -7.28 0.76
C VAL A 198 1.50 -8.59 1.13
N LEU A 199 2.76 -8.55 1.56
CA LEU A 199 3.48 -9.77 1.96
C LEU A 199 2.80 -10.48 3.14
N PHE A 200 2.23 -9.74 4.09
CA PHE A 200 1.48 -10.30 5.21
C PHE A 200 0.23 -11.06 4.77
N ARG A 201 -0.38 -10.69 3.64
CA ARG A 201 -1.49 -11.46 3.03
C ARG A 201 -1.01 -12.81 2.52
N GLU A 202 0.23 -12.91 2.08
CA GLU A 202 0.85 -14.17 1.63
C GLU A 202 1.32 -15.06 2.80
N ALA A 203 1.39 -14.50 4.01
CA ALA A 203 1.76 -15.26 5.20
C ALA A 203 0.73 -16.38 5.48
N PRO A 204 1.17 -17.59 5.88
CA PRO A 204 0.26 -18.58 6.42
C PRO A 204 -0.63 -17.97 7.51
N TYR A 205 -1.94 -18.20 7.41
CA TYR A 205 -2.93 -17.54 8.26
C TYR A 205 -2.65 -17.67 9.77
N HIS A 206 -2.10 -18.81 10.20
CA HIS A 206 -1.79 -19.06 11.61
C HIS A 206 -0.60 -18.23 12.16
N LEU A 207 0.17 -17.55 11.29
CA LEU A 207 1.31 -16.70 11.65
C LEU A 207 0.93 -15.21 11.75
N VAL A 208 -0.34 -14.87 11.56
CA VAL A 208 -0.83 -13.49 11.66
C VAL A 208 -1.98 -13.36 12.66
N GLN A 209 -2.19 -12.14 13.14
CA GLN A 209 -3.26 -11.73 14.05
C GLN A 209 -3.65 -10.28 13.74
N THR A 210 -4.90 -9.88 14.03
CA THR A 210 -5.31 -8.48 13.86
C THR A 210 -4.92 -7.68 15.12
N PRO A 211 -4.10 -6.62 15.01
CA PRO A 211 -3.86 -5.70 16.13
C PRO A 211 -5.15 -5.02 16.58
N GLU A 212 -5.28 -4.73 17.88
CA GLU A 212 -6.52 -4.12 18.44
C GLU A 212 -6.82 -2.74 17.85
N THR A 213 -5.78 -1.95 17.56
CA THR A 213 -5.89 -0.59 17.02
C THR A 213 -5.83 -0.56 15.50
N TRP A 214 -5.87 -1.72 14.84
CA TRP A 214 -5.91 -1.82 13.38
C TRP A 214 -7.28 -1.37 12.86
N PRO A 215 -7.33 -0.55 11.79
CA PRO A 215 -8.57 -0.25 11.08
C PRO A 215 -9.43 -1.48 10.81
N PRO A 216 -10.75 -1.41 11.10
CA PRO A 216 -11.64 -2.48 10.73
C PRO A 216 -11.69 -2.63 9.21
N LEU A 217 -12.11 -3.80 8.75
CA LEU A 217 -12.54 -3.96 7.37
C LEU A 217 -13.78 -3.11 7.10
N HIS A 218 -14.00 -2.70 5.85
CA HIS A 218 -15.25 -2.06 5.48
C HIS A 218 -16.43 -2.99 5.81
N PRO A 219 -17.57 -2.49 6.32
CA PRO A 219 -18.70 -3.34 6.74
C PRO A 219 -19.19 -4.33 5.67
N SER A 220 -19.10 -3.96 4.39
CA SER A 220 -19.47 -4.85 3.27
C SER A 220 -18.58 -6.09 3.12
N ALA A 221 -17.47 -6.21 3.86
CA ALA A 221 -16.65 -7.43 3.92
C ALA A 221 -17.45 -8.61 4.47
N PHE A 222 -18.43 -8.31 5.32
CA PHE A 222 -19.26 -9.29 6.02
C PHE A 222 -20.63 -9.35 5.38
N ASN A 223 -20.66 -9.61 4.06
CA ASN A 223 -21.88 -9.66 3.25
C ASN A 223 -22.97 -10.51 3.91
N ASP A 224 -24.17 -9.94 4.07
CA ASP A 224 -25.35 -10.61 4.62
C ASP A 224 -25.96 -11.65 3.66
N ASN A 225 -25.53 -11.68 2.39
CA ASN A 225 -26.00 -12.61 1.36
C ASN A 225 -24.82 -13.34 0.66
N PRO A 226 -24.18 -14.31 1.34
CA PRO A 226 -23.11 -15.10 0.75
C PRO A 226 -23.65 -16.05 -0.34
N SER A 227 -22.84 -16.30 -1.38
CA SER A 227 -23.16 -17.27 -2.44
C SER A 227 -21.91 -17.98 -2.94
N SER A 228 -22.04 -19.27 -3.24
CA SER A 228 -21.03 -20.08 -3.95
C SER A 228 -21.05 -19.88 -5.46
N HIS A 229 -22.16 -19.35 -5.98
CA HIS A 229 -22.38 -19.06 -7.40
C HIS A 229 -22.91 -17.62 -7.51
N PRO A 230 -22.02 -16.62 -7.48
CA PRO A 230 -22.42 -15.22 -7.52
C PRO A 230 -23.14 -14.91 -8.84
N VAL A 231 -24.09 -13.98 -8.77
CA VAL A 231 -24.98 -13.63 -9.89
C VAL A 231 -24.96 -12.11 -10.03
N ALA A 232 -24.71 -11.63 -11.25
CA ALA A 232 -24.71 -10.22 -11.58
C ALA A 232 -26.08 -9.58 -11.28
N GLY A 233 -26.06 -8.37 -10.71
CA GLY A 233 -27.26 -7.66 -10.25
C GLY A 233 -27.84 -8.15 -8.92
N VAL A 234 -27.31 -9.25 -8.35
CA VAL A 234 -27.71 -9.77 -7.03
C VAL A 234 -26.56 -9.67 -6.03
N HIS A 235 -25.40 -10.22 -6.39
CA HIS A 235 -24.23 -10.33 -5.51
C HIS A 235 -23.14 -9.30 -5.82
N TYR A 236 -23.12 -8.79 -7.06
CA TYR A 236 -22.21 -7.75 -7.55
C TYR A 236 -22.92 -6.92 -8.63
N PRO A 237 -22.54 -5.65 -8.84
CA PRO A 237 -23.24 -4.77 -9.78
C PRO A 237 -23.10 -5.22 -11.23
N LEU A 238 -24.09 -4.90 -12.05
CA LEU A 238 -23.93 -4.91 -13.50
C LEU A 238 -23.05 -3.72 -13.87
N ASN A 239 -21.85 -3.99 -14.38
CA ASN A 239 -20.86 -2.96 -14.69
C ASN A 239 -21.01 -2.50 -16.13
N GLN A 240 -21.47 -1.26 -16.32
CA GLN A 240 -21.68 -0.67 -17.65
C GLN A 240 -20.45 0.11 -18.12
N MET A 241 -20.34 0.28 -19.43
CA MET A 241 -19.30 1.09 -20.05
C MET A 241 -19.80 2.53 -20.23
N ILE A 242 -19.15 3.47 -19.57
CA ILE A 242 -19.46 4.90 -19.60
C ILE A 242 -18.61 5.57 -20.66
N SER A 243 -19.22 6.43 -21.47
CA SER A 243 -18.50 7.25 -22.45
C SER A 243 -17.78 8.41 -21.77
N VAL A 244 -16.51 8.59 -22.10
CA VAL A 244 -15.65 9.64 -21.60
C VAL A 244 -15.22 10.50 -22.79
N ASP A 245 -15.55 11.78 -22.73
CA ASP A 245 -15.21 12.74 -23.79
C ASP A 245 -13.68 12.89 -23.91
N SER A 246 -13.23 13.28 -25.10
CA SER A 246 -11.82 13.60 -25.31
C SER A 246 -11.40 14.76 -24.42
N ASP A 247 -10.19 14.69 -23.87
CA ASP A 247 -9.64 15.75 -23.02
C ASP A 247 -8.12 15.88 -23.24
N SER A 248 -7.52 16.90 -22.63
CA SER A 248 -6.08 17.08 -22.53
C SER A 248 -5.68 17.07 -21.06
N VAL A 249 -4.81 16.14 -20.68
CA VAL A 249 -4.32 16.03 -19.30
C VAL A 249 -2.89 16.49 -19.18
N ASP A 250 -2.63 17.32 -18.17
CA ASP A 250 -1.27 17.70 -17.80
C ASP A 250 -0.80 16.84 -16.64
N LEU A 251 0.26 16.07 -16.89
CA LEU A 251 0.90 15.17 -15.94
C LEU A 251 2.13 15.83 -15.31
N GLY A 252 2.44 15.41 -14.08
CA GLY A 252 3.57 15.83 -13.27
C GLY A 252 3.23 16.89 -12.21
N LYS A 253 3.86 16.81 -11.04
CA LYS A 253 3.78 17.80 -9.97
C LYS A 253 4.67 19.01 -10.32
N PRO A 254 4.22 20.24 -10.05
CA PRO A 254 5.10 21.40 -10.15
C PRO A 254 6.23 21.29 -9.12
N ALA A 255 7.41 21.86 -9.42
CA ALA A 255 8.55 21.89 -8.49
C ALA A 255 8.16 22.54 -7.14
N ASP A 256 7.19 23.45 -7.23
CA ASP A 256 6.38 24.08 -6.20
C ASP A 256 5.68 23.32 -5.10
N PHE A 257 5.34 22.07 -5.43
CA PHE A 257 4.18 21.42 -4.84
C PHE A 257 4.43 21.20 -3.34
N PRO A 258 3.49 21.57 -2.46
CA PRO A 258 3.74 21.66 -1.02
C PRO A 258 3.72 20.30 -0.31
N SER A 259 4.10 19.22 -0.99
CA SER A 259 4.24 17.87 -0.44
C SER A 259 5.58 17.30 -0.85
N TYR A 260 6.02 16.25 -0.16
CA TYR A 260 7.08 15.41 -0.73
C TYR A 260 6.56 14.78 -2.03
N GLY A 261 7.46 14.60 -2.99
CA GLY A 261 7.23 13.85 -4.22
C GLY A 261 8.49 13.10 -4.62
N TRP A 262 8.33 11.96 -5.27
CA TRP A 262 9.43 11.24 -5.88
C TRP A 262 9.89 11.97 -7.14
N ASP A 263 11.15 11.79 -7.50
CA ASP A 263 11.76 12.42 -8.68
C ASP A 263 10.97 12.19 -9.98
N ASN A 264 10.38 11.00 -10.13
CA ASN A 264 9.54 10.61 -11.26
C ASN A 264 8.14 11.26 -11.29
N GLU A 265 7.72 11.93 -10.21
CA GLU A 265 6.42 12.59 -10.13
C GLU A 265 6.47 14.03 -10.64
N TYR A 266 7.65 14.63 -10.75
CA TYR A 266 7.81 16.04 -11.15
C TYR A 266 7.91 16.22 -12.66
N GLY A 267 7.74 17.46 -13.10
CA GLY A 267 7.86 17.87 -14.49
C GLY A 267 6.50 18.15 -15.12
N GLU A 268 6.51 18.35 -16.44
CA GLU A 268 5.32 18.70 -17.20
C GLU A 268 5.23 17.88 -18.48
N ARG A 269 4.12 17.15 -18.62
CA ARG A 269 3.79 16.42 -19.84
C ARG A 269 2.31 16.52 -20.13
N THR A 270 1.96 17.17 -21.23
CA THR A 270 0.58 17.21 -21.72
C THR A 270 0.30 16.02 -22.65
N VAL A 271 -0.80 15.32 -22.44
CA VAL A 271 -1.25 14.20 -23.26
C VAL A 271 -2.68 14.44 -23.73
N SER A 272 -2.90 14.40 -25.05
CA SER A 272 -4.25 14.40 -25.61
C SER A 272 -4.85 12.99 -25.49
N VAL A 273 -6.01 12.91 -24.86
CA VAL A 273 -6.77 11.68 -24.67
C VAL A 273 -8.00 11.74 -25.58
N PRO A 274 -8.12 10.83 -26.58
CA PRO A 274 -9.30 10.78 -27.42
C PRO A 274 -10.51 10.26 -26.64
N THR A 275 -11.72 10.47 -27.17
CA THR A 275 -12.94 9.86 -26.61
C THR A 275 -12.77 8.34 -26.47
N PHE A 276 -13.17 7.80 -25.32
CA PHE A 276 -13.11 6.38 -25.02
C PHE A 276 -14.30 5.96 -24.15
N GLN A 277 -14.35 4.68 -23.80
CA GLN A 277 -15.29 4.17 -22.79
C GLN A 277 -14.53 3.46 -21.69
N ALA A 278 -15.00 3.61 -20.45
CA ALA A 278 -14.46 2.95 -19.27
C ALA A 278 -15.59 2.27 -18.49
N SER A 279 -15.29 1.18 -17.79
CA SER A 279 -16.26 0.57 -16.88
C SER A 279 -16.58 1.54 -15.74
N GLU A 280 -17.86 1.60 -15.32
CA GLU A 280 -18.32 2.45 -14.22
C GLU A 280 -17.62 2.13 -12.90
N HIS A 281 -17.39 0.84 -12.67
CA HIS A 281 -16.66 0.33 -11.51
C HIS A 281 -15.41 -0.43 -11.95
N MET A 282 -14.46 -0.59 -11.03
CA MET A 282 -13.40 -1.58 -11.20
C MET A 282 -14.03 -2.98 -11.33
N ILE A 283 -13.38 -3.86 -12.09
CA ILE A 283 -13.84 -5.24 -12.27
C ILE A 283 -13.89 -5.93 -10.90
N THR A 284 -15.05 -6.47 -10.58
CA THR A 284 -15.34 -7.08 -9.29
C THR A 284 -14.86 -8.53 -9.20
N ASN A 285 -14.74 -9.06 -7.97
CA ASN A 285 -14.50 -10.48 -7.73
C ASN A 285 -15.59 -11.35 -8.40
N GLY A 286 -16.84 -10.88 -8.40
CA GLY A 286 -17.97 -11.57 -9.02
C GLY A 286 -17.88 -11.62 -10.55
N GLU A 287 -17.51 -10.51 -11.20
CA GLU A 287 -17.24 -10.50 -12.64
C GLU A 287 -16.05 -11.41 -12.98
N PHE A 288 -14.98 -11.36 -12.18
CA PHE A 288 -13.82 -12.20 -12.40
C PHE A 288 -14.08 -13.69 -12.10
N TRP A 289 -15.05 -13.98 -11.24
CA TRP A 289 -15.49 -15.35 -10.98
C TRP A 289 -16.06 -16.00 -12.24
N GLU A 290 -16.82 -15.27 -13.05
CA GLU A 290 -17.30 -15.77 -14.34
C GLU A 290 -16.14 -16.17 -15.26
N PHE A 291 -15.09 -15.36 -15.33
CA PHE A 291 -13.88 -15.68 -16.09
C PHE A 291 -13.23 -16.96 -15.59
N VAL A 292 -13.13 -17.14 -14.26
CA VAL A 292 -12.58 -18.35 -13.65
C VAL A 292 -13.47 -19.58 -13.95
N SER A 293 -14.79 -19.45 -13.80
CA SER A 293 -15.76 -20.55 -14.01
C SER A 293 -15.80 -20.99 -15.47
N ASP A 294 -15.74 -20.04 -16.41
CA ASP A 294 -15.74 -20.29 -17.86
C ASP A 294 -14.40 -20.87 -18.36
N GLY A 295 -13.43 -21.09 -17.47
CA GLY A 295 -12.15 -21.69 -17.81
C GLY A 295 -11.12 -20.71 -18.32
N GLY A 296 -11.19 -19.44 -17.94
CA GLY A 296 -10.18 -18.41 -18.23
C GLY A 296 -8.76 -18.84 -17.87
N TYR A 297 -8.58 -19.51 -16.73
CA TYR A 297 -7.32 -20.17 -16.32
C TYR A 297 -7.14 -21.57 -16.92
N ARG A 298 -7.75 -21.88 -18.06
CA ARG A 298 -7.52 -23.12 -18.81
C ARG A 298 -7.38 -22.88 -20.32
N THR A 299 -7.84 -21.74 -20.82
CA THR A 299 -7.81 -21.37 -22.25
C THR A 299 -6.59 -20.50 -22.56
N LYS A 300 -5.68 -20.94 -23.43
CA LYS A 300 -4.42 -20.23 -23.73
C LYS A 300 -4.65 -18.96 -24.53
N GLU A 301 -5.68 -18.96 -25.35
CA GLU A 301 -6.03 -17.94 -26.34
C GLU A 301 -6.28 -16.58 -25.69
N TYR A 302 -6.74 -16.56 -24.43
CA TYR A 302 -6.91 -15.32 -23.66
C TYR A 302 -5.58 -14.72 -23.19
N TRP A 303 -4.51 -15.50 -23.07
CA TRP A 303 -3.25 -15.05 -22.47
C TRP A 303 -2.25 -14.59 -23.52
N CYS A 304 -1.32 -13.72 -23.15
CA CYS A 304 -0.09 -13.57 -23.92
C CYS A 304 0.90 -14.67 -23.54
N ASP A 305 1.91 -14.92 -24.37
CA ASP A 305 2.84 -16.04 -24.14
C ASP A 305 3.54 -15.95 -22.77
N ASP A 306 4.03 -14.78 -22.37
CA ASP A 306 4.65 -14.58 -21.05
C ASP A 306 3.67 -14.81 -19.90
N GLY A 307 2.43 -14.33 -20.05
CA GLY A 307 1.38 -14.50 -19.05
C GLY A 307 0.96 -15.96 -18.91
N TRP A 308 0.86 -16.68 -20.03
CA TRP A 308 0.61 -18.12 -20.03
C TRP A 308 1.75 -18.89 -19.37
N ALA A 309 2.99 -18.59 -19.75
CA ALA A 309 4.18 -19.22 -19.17
C ALA A 309 4.25 -18.98 -17.64
N TRP A 310 4.04 -17.75 -17.19
CA TRP A 310 3.97 -17.40 -15.78
C TRP A 310 2.87 -18.18 -15.07
N ARG A 311 1.64 -18.15 -15.59
CA ARG A 311 0.49 -18.82 -14.98
C ARG A 311 0.70 -20.33 -14.91
N THR A 312 1.24 -20.95 -15.96
CA THR A 312 1.58 -22.38 -16.00
C THR A 312 2.67 -22.72 -14.99
N HIS A 313 3.74 -21.93 -14.92
CA HIS A 313 4.82 -22.13 -13.95
C HIS A 313 4.33 -22.04 -12.50
N ARG A 314 3.47 -21.06 -12.20
CA ARG A 314 2.85 -20.87 -10.88
C ARG A 314 1.69 -21.83 -10.60
N ASN A 315 1.20 -22.56 -11.61
CA ASN A 315 0.04 -23.44 -11.54
C ASN A 315 -1.21 -22.77 -10.92
N LEU A 316 -1.41 -21.48 -11.22
CA LEU A 316 -2.56 -20.72 -10.72
C LEU A 316 -3.84 -21.10 -11.46
N LYS A 317 -4.96 -21.07 -10.74
CA LYS A 317 -6.29 -21.47 -11.25
C LYS A 317 -7.37 -20.41 -10.98
N TRP A 318 -7.01 -19.38 -10.22
CA TRP A 318 -7.83 -18.26 -9.76
C TRP A 318 -6.88 -17.18 -9.18
N PRO A 319 -7.37 -15.96 -8.88
CA PRO A 319 -6.57 -14.89 -8.29
C PRO A 319 -5.85 -15.31 -7.00
N PHE A 320 -4.61 -14.85 -6.82
CA PHE A 320 -3.70 -15.37 -5.77
C PHE A 320 -4.28 -15.35 -4.34
N PHE A 321 -5.08 -14.33 -4.00
CA PHE A 321 -5.64 -14.16 -2.66
C PHE A 321 -7.04 -14.75 -2.47
N TRP A 322 -7.56 -15.49 -3.44
CA TRP A 322 -8.78 -16.29 -3.26
C TRP A 322 -8.43 -17.62 -2.59
N GLU A 323 -9.02 -17.85 -1.43
CA GLU A 323 -8.84 -19.07 -0.63
C GLU A 323 -9.95 -20.06 -0.97
N PRO A 324 -9.65 -21.27 -1.46
CA PRO A 324 -10.67 -22.30 -1.70
C PRO A 324 -11.47 -22.61 -0.43
N ALA A 325 -12.80 -22.52 -0.53
CA ALA A 325 -13.71 -22.72 0.61
C ALA A 325 -14.55 -24.00 0.51
N GLY A 326 -14.54 -24.68 -0.65
CA GLY A 326 -15.33 -25.88 -0.92
C GLY A 326 -14.52 -27.02 -1.56
N PRO A 327 -15.19 -28.11 -1.97
CA PRO A 327 -14.56 -29.21 -2.68
C PRO A 327 -13.84 -28.77 -3.96
N ALA A 328 -12.81 -29.52 -4.37
CA ALA A 328 -12.07 -29.20 -5.59
C ALA A 328 -13.01 -29.09 -6.81
N GLY A 329 -12.98 -27.94 -7.49
CA GLY A 329 -13.79 -27.68 -8.68
C GLY A 329 -15.16 -27.05 -8.41
N SER A 330 -15.57 -26.81 -7.17
CA SER A 330 -16.86 -26.15 -6.88
C SER A 330 -16.86 -24.64 -7.13
N HIS A 331 -15.69 -24.04 -7.36
CA HIS A 331 -15.51 -22.58 -7.53
C HIS A 331 -16.00 -21.76 -6.33
N GLU A 332 -15.96 -22.35 -5.13
CA GLU A 332 -16.21 -21.70 -3.86
C GLU A 332 -14.94 -21.11 -3.28
N TYR A 333 -14.99 -19.82 -2.95
CA TYR A 333 -13.85 -19.07 -2.45
C TYR A 333 -14.21 -18.20 -1.24
N SER A 334 -13.21 -17.94 -0.42
CA SER A 334 -13.13 -16.87 0.58
C SER A 334 -12.02 -15.89 0.15
N LEU A 335 -11.95 -14.71 0.74
CA LEU A 335 -10.93 -13.72 0.41
C LEU A 335 -9.90 -13.58 1.54
N ARG A 336 -8.61 -13.69 1.19
CA ARG A 336 -7.50 -13.36 2.08
C ARG A 336 -7.25 -11.84 2.10
N THR A 337 -7.53 -11.23 3.25
CA THR A 337 -7.11 -9.85 3.60
C THR A 337 -5.78 -9.89 4.37
N ILE A 338 -5.30 -8.74 4.86
CA ILE A 338 -4.01 -8.64 5.56
C ILE A 338 -3.94 -9.62 6.74
N PHE A 339 -4.94 -9.59 7.63
CA PHE A 339 -4.94 -10.38 8.87
C PHE A 339 -6.08 -11.39 8.99
N GLN A 340 -7.02 -11.39 8.04
CA GLN A 340 -8.27 -12.15 8.14
C GLN A 340 -8.58 -12.88 6.83
N ILE A 341 -9.26 -14.03 6.94
CA ILE A 341 -9.96 -14.66 5.83
C ILE A 341 -11.44 -14.36 6.02
N VAL A 342 -12.06 -13.71 5.05
CA VAL A 342 -13.47 -13.30 5.09
C VAL A 342 -14.29 -14.05 4.02
N PRO A 343 -15.62 -14.18 4.20
CA PRO A 343 -16.49 -14.63 3.11
C PRO A 343 -16.26 -13.78 1.86
N MET A 344 -16.32 -14.38 0.67
CA MET A 344 -15.99 -13.66 -0.57
C MET A 344 -16.91 -12.45 -0.79
N PRO A 345 -16.37 -11.21 -0.79
CA PRO A 345 -17.15 -10.03 -1.12
C PRO A 345 -17.17 -9.87 -2.64
N TRP A 346 -18.19 -10.46 -3.28
CA TRP A 346 -18.29 -10.52 -4.74
C TRP A 346 -18.34 -9.14 -5.42
N SER A 347 -18.82 -8.10 -4.72
CA SER A 347 -18.88 -6.73 -5.23
C SER A 347 -17.56 -5.95 -5.08
N TRP A 348 -16.56 -6.47 -4.37
CA TRP A 348 -15.27 -5.80 -4.26
C TRP A 348 -14.45 -5.94 -5.53
N PRO A 349 -13.58 -4.97 -5.86
CA PRO A 349 -12.61 -5.10 -6.93
C PRO A 349 -11.75 -6.36 -6.77
N VAL A 350 -11.48 -7.05 -7.87
CA VAL A 350 -10.58 -8.20 -7.91
C VAL A 350 -9.12 -7.72 -7.86
N ASP A 351 -8.28 -8.45 -7.12
CA ASP A 351 -6.84 -8.20 -6.99
C ASP A 351 -6.07 -9.22 -7.84
N VAL A 352 -5.48 -8.78 -8.95
CA VAL A 352 -4.91 -9.63 -9.99
C VAL A 352 -3.67 -9.00 -10.62
N THR A 353 -2.83 -9.83 -11.24
CA THR A 353 -1.70 -9.36 -12.04
C THR A 353 -2.15 -8.68 -13.33
N TYR A 354 -1.23 -7.92 -13.95
CA TYR A 354 -1.42 -7.37 -15.29
C TYR A 354 -1.80 -8.44 -16.33
N TYR A 355 -1.20 -9.63 -16.26
CA TYR A 355 -1.48 -10.72 -17.19
C TYR A 355 -2.90 -11.27 -17.04
N GLU A 356 -3.35 -11.47 -15.81
CA GLU A 356 -4.72 -11.89 -15.50
C GLU A 356 -5.74 -10.85 -15.95
N ALA A 357 -5.52 -9.58 -15.65
CA ALA A 357 -6.43 -8.50 -16.04
C ALA A 357 -6.54 -8.38 -17.58
N ARG A 358 -5.42 -8.51 -18.30
CA ARG A 358 -5.42 -8.53 -19.77
C ARG A 358 -6.12 -9.77 -20.34
N ALA A 359 -5.95 -10.94 -19.72
CA ALA A 359 -6.65 -12.15 -20.12
C ALA A 359 -8.17 -12.04 -19.91
N PHE A 360 -8.58 -11.43 -18.79
CA PHE A 360 -9.98 -11.10 -18.53
C PHE A 360 -10.56 -10.19 -19.61
N CYS A 361 -9.88 -9.11 -19.99
CA CYS A 361 -10.36 -8.22 -21.06
C CYS A 361 -10.60 -8.97 -22.37
N ARG A 362 -9.71 -9.89 -22.76
CA ARG A 362 -9.85 -10.69 -24.00
C ARG A 362 -11.02 -11.68 -23.93
N TRP A 363 -11.16 -12.38 -22.82
CA TRP A 363 -12.30 -13.26 -22.60
C TRP A 363 -13.62 -12.48 -22.62
N LYS A 364 -13.67 -11.32 -21.96
CA LYS A 364 -14.87 -10.49 -21.91
C LYS A 364 -15.25 -9.94 -23.29
N ASP A 365 -14.25 -9.55 -24.09
CA ASP A 365 -14.42 -9.13 -25.49
C ASP A 365 -14.95 -10.28 -26.37
N GLU A 366 -14.48 -11.53 -26.17
CA GLU A 366 -15.01 -12.70 -26.88
C GLU A 366 -16.44 -13.06 -26.42
N LYS A 367 -16.70 -13.00 -25.12
CA LYS A 367 -17.97 -13.42 -24.51
C LYS A 367 -19.11 -12.46 -24.83
N ASP A 368 -18.88 -11.16 -24.66
CA ASP A 368 -19.93 -10.14 -24.74
C ASP A 368 -19.75 -9.16 -25.90
N GLY A 369 -18.58 -9.16 -26.54
CA GLY A 369 -18.19 -8.14 -27.52
C GLY A 369 -17.74 -6.83 -26.88
N SER A 370 -16.87 -6.09 -27.58
CA SER A 370 -16.59 -4.71 -27.22
C SER A 370 -17.76 -3.79 -27.57
N PRO A 371 -18.09 -2.82 -26.70
CA PRO A 371 -19.06 -1.77 -27.03
C PRO A 371 -18.57 -0.80 -28.12
N THR A 372 -17.30 -0.91 -28.52
CA THR A 372 -16.69 -0.11 -29.58
C THR A 372 -16.07 -1.01 -30.65
N SER A 373 -15.54 -0.43 -31.73
CA SER A 373 -14.76 -1.17 -32.74
C SER A 373 -13.38 -1.64 -32.26
N LYS A 374 -12.96 -1.28 -31.03
CA LYS A 374 -11.66 -1.64 -30.44
C LYS A 374 -11.86 -2.63 -29.29
N SER A 375 -10.97 -3.61 -29.17
CA SER A 375 -11.00 -4.56 -28.06
C SER A 375 -10.86 -3.90 -26.68
N LEU A 376 -11.45 -4.56 -25.68
CA LEU A 376 -11.30 -4.18 -24.27
C LEU A 376 -9.83 -4.25 -23.85
N ARG A 377 -9.41 -3.28 -23.02
CA ARG A 377 -8.06 -3.19 -22.45
C ARG A 377 -8.07 -2.42 -21.13
N LEU A 378 -6.94 -2.48 -20.43
CA LEU A 378 -6.68 -1.61 -19.29
C LEU A 378 -6.53 -0.15 -19.73
N LEU A 379 -6.90 0.76 -18.83
CA LEU A 379 -6.70 2.20 -19.00
C LEU A 379 -5.22 2.53 -19.04
N THR A 380 -4.87 3.55 -19.82
CA THR A 380 -3.57 4.23 -19.73
C THR A 380 -3.57 5.17 -18.53
N GLU A 381 -2.38 5.58 -18.09
CA GLU A 381 -2.23 6.61 -17.05
C GLU A 381 -3.02 7.88 -17.38
N ALA A 382 -2.90 8.39 -18.62
CA ALA A 382 -3.60 9.60 -19.05
C ALA A 382 -5.12 9.45 -18.98
N GLU A 383 -5.67 8.30 -19.41
CA GLU A 383 -7.12 8.01 -19.29
C GLU A 383 -7.57 7.91 -17.84
N HIS A 384 -6.76 7.30 -16.97
CA HIS A 384 -7.02 7.27 -15.53
C HIS A 384 -7.09 8.69 -14.94
N HIS A 385 -6.22 9.61 -15.37
CA HIS A 385 -6.28 11.01 -14.95
C HIS A 385 -7.53 11.74 -15.44
N VAL A 386 -8.02 11.45 -16.67
CA VAL A 386 -9.26 12.04 -17.20
C VAL A 386 -10.49 11.65 -16.37
N ILE A 387 -10.58 10.39 -15.92
CA ILE A 387 -11.75 9.92 -15.17
C ILE A 387 -11.77 10.32 -13.70
N ARG A 388 -10.70 10.95 -13.18
CA ARG A 388 -10.67 11.42 -11.79
C ARG A 388 -11.68 12.53 -11.56
N HIS A 389 -12.22 12.59 -10.34
CA HIS A 389 -13.14 13.63 -9.94
C HIS A 389 -12.53 15.03 -10.13
N ARG A 390 -13.25 15.95 -10.78
CA ARG A 390 -12.71 17.27 -11.19
C ARG A 390 -12.23 18.16 -10.05
N GLN A 391 -12.78 17.96 -8.84
CA GLN A 391 -12.36 18.70 -7.64
C GLN A 391 -11.16 18.05 -6.92
N HIS A 392 -10.79 16.81 -7.28
CA HIS A 392 -9.74 16.03 -6.62
C HIS A 392 -8.84 15.34 -7.65
N ASN A 393 -8.32 16.14 -8.59
CA ASN A 393 -7.38 15.67 -9.61
C ASN A 393 -6.12 16.55 -9.64
N LEU A 394 -5.11 16.12 -10.40
CA LEU A 394 -3.82 16.82 -10.47
C LEU A 394 -3.95 18.26 -11.02
N ALA A 395 -4.86 18.49 -11.96
CA ALA A 395 -5.10 19.83 -12.50
C ALA A 395 -5.63 20.79 -11.42
N ALA A 396 -6.60 20.35 -10.61
CA ALA A 396 -7.09 21.12 -9.47
C ALA A 396 -6.00 21.30 -8.40
N ALA A 397 -5.23 20.23 -8.11
CA ALA A 397 -4.15 20.25 -7.12
C ALA A 397 -3.01 21.21 -7.50
N ARG A 398 -2.73 21.36 -8.79
CA ARG A 398 -1.77 22.36 -9.30
C ARG A 398 -2.21 23.80 -9.04
N ALA A 399 -3.51 24.07 -9.01
CA ALA A 399 -4.06 25.39 -8.73
C ALA A 399 -4.23 25.65 -7.22
N ASP A 400 -4.66 24.62 -6.48
CA ASP A 400 -4.80 24.64 -5.03
C ASP A 400 -4.45 23.25 -4.48
N ALA A 401 -3.35 23.15 -3.74
CA ALA A 401 -2.90 21.88 -3.18
C ALA A 401 -3.92 21.20 -2.25
N ASN A 402 -4.88 21.95 -1.69
CA ASN A 402 -5.97 21.37 -0.90
C ASN A 402 -6.96 20.53 -1.73
N ALA A 403 -6.94 20.69 -3.06
CA ALA A 403 -7.70 19.82 -3.96
C ALA A 403 -7.15 18.38 -3.96
N ASP A 404 -5.87 18.20 -3.62
CA ASP A 404 -5.34 16.88 -3.32
C ASP A 404 -5.82 16.43 -1.93
N LYS A 405 -6.80 15.52 -1.92
CA LYS A 405 -7.48 15.08 -0.69
C LYS A 405 -6.51 14.53 0.36
N VAL A 406 -5.38 13.95 -0.04
CA VAL A 406 -4.38 13.42 0.90
C VAL A 406 -3.62 14.51 1.66
N MET A 407 -3.58 15.75 1.15
CA MET A 407 -3.00 16.89 1.85
C MET A 407 -3.85 17.38 3.02
N VAL A 408 -5.16 17.11 3.00
CA VAL A 408 -6.12 17.74 3.94
C VAL A 408 -7.02 16.75 4.69
N THR A 409 -7.01 15.47 4.33
CA THR A 409 -7.91 14.47 4.90
C THR A 409 -7.15 13.29 5.50
N GLY A 410 -7.38 13.04 6.79
CA GLY A 410 -6.87 11.86 7.48
C GLY A 410 -7.66 10.59 7.12
N GLY A 411 -7.10 9.43 7.45
CA GLY A 411 -7.74 8.13 7.23
C GLY A 411 -9.09 7.98 7.93
N ASP A 412 -9.29 8.68 9.05
CA ASP A 412 -10.57 8.72 9.80
C ASP A 412 -11.74 9.23 8.96
N LYS A 413 -11.47 10.14 8.01
CA LYS A 413 -12.48 10.81 7.19
C LYS A 413 -12.35 10.53 5.69
N PHE A 414 -11.33 9.79 5.26
CA PHE A 414 -11.05 9.61 3.84
C PHE A 414 -12.17 8.89 3.07
N ALA A 415 -12.85 7.97 3.76
CA ALA A 415 -13.98 7.22 3.24
C ALA A 415 -15.31 8.01 3.28
N GLU A 416 -15.35 9.21 3.86
CA GLU A 416 -16.57 10.00 3.97
C GLU A 416 -16.85 10.83 2.70
N GLY A 417 -18.14 11.09 2.45
CA GLY A 417 -18.63 11.96 1.39
C GLY A 417 -18.75 11.29 0.01
N VAL A 418 -19.11 12.10 -0.99
CA VAL A 418 -19.37 11.64 -2.37
C VAL A 418 -18.10 11.10 -3.04
N THR A 419 -16.93 11.60 -2.62
CA THR A 419 -15.61 11.17 -3.11
C THR A 419 -14.88 10.34 -2.06
N GLY A 420 -15.64 9.68 -1.18
CA GLY A 420 -15.13 8.71 -0.22
C GLY A 420 -14.38 7.60 -0.92
N SER A 421 -13.21 7.24 -0.40
CA SER A 421 -12.44 6.10 -0.87
C SER A 421 -11.64 5.47 0.26
N ASN A 422 -11.32 4.19 0.12
CA ASN A 422 -10.41 3.48 1.03
C ASN A 422 -8.95 3.76 0.67
N LEU A 423 -8.57 5.02 0.81
CA LEU A 423 -7.20 5.50 0.74
C LEU A 423 -6.79 6.07 2.09
N ASN A 424 -5.51 6.37 2.25
CA ASN A 424 -4.95 6.89 3.48
C ASN A 424 -5.31 6.06 4.73
N PHE A 425 -5.40 4.73 4.56
CA PHE A 425 -5.68 3.77 5.64
C PHE A 425 -7.04 3.98 6.36
N ALA A 426 -8.07 4.31 5.56
CA ALA A 426 -9.45 4.43 6.03
C ALA A 426 -10.12 3.08 6.39
N TYR A 427 -9.68 1.98 5.80
CA TYR A 427 -10.01 0.62 6.23
C TYR A 427 -8.78 -0.29 6.22
N GLY A 428 -8.85 -1.40 6.95
CA GLY A 428 -7.76 -2.34 7.13
C GLY A 428 -7.56 -3.34 5.99
N SER A 429 -8.28 -3.17 4.88
CA SER A 429 -8.20 -4.00 3.67
C SER A 429 -7.78 -3.17 2.46
N GLN A 430 -7.26 -3.85 1.45
CA GLN A 430 -6.95 -3.28 0.13
C GLN A 430 -8.21 -2.86 -0.66
N ASN A 431 -9.38 -3.36 -0.27
CA ASN A 431 -10.69 -3.14 -0.91
C ASN A 431 -11.81 -3.17 0.17
N PRO A 432 -13.02 -2.64 -0.08
CA PRO A 432 -13.41 -1.90 -1.28
C PRO A 432 -12.64 -0.57 -1.31
N VAL A 433 -12.29 -0.10 -2.50
CA VAL A 433 -11.70 1.24 -2.70
C VAL A 433 -12.80 2.27 -2.84
#